data_AF-A0A3A8P3Z2-F1
#
_entry.id   AF-A0A3A8P3Z2-F1
#
_cell.length_a   1.000
_cell.length_b   1.000
_cell.length_c   1.000
_cell.angle_alpha   90.00
_cell.angle_beta   90.00
_cell.angle_gamma   90.00
#
_symmetry.space_group_name_H-M   'P 1'
#
loop_
_entity.id
_entity.type
_entity.pdbx_description
1 polymer ?
#
loop_
_entity_poly.entity_id
_entity_poly.type
_entity_poly.pdbx_seq_one_letter_code
_entity_poly.pdbx_strand_id
1 'polypeptide(L)' 'MEIAMLGQGCCRAVLAQSPCAEVTRCSCGHIHLAVGPVTLRLEEDVLRALGHTLLEAIQQLEAPAPHAHGASDDRWKQ' A
#
# COMPACT_ATOMS: atom_id res chain seq x y z
N MET A 1 29.97 -4.92 0.57
CA MET A 1 29.47 -5.91 1.55
C MET A 1 28.03 -5.53 1.82
N GLU A 2 27.06 -6.23 1.22
CA GLU A 2 25.70 -6.26 1.74
C GLU A 2 25.13 -7.64 1.41
N ILE A 3 24.89 -8.39 2.48
CA ILE A 3 24.52 -9.79 2.47
C ILE A 3 23.00 -9.83 2.47
N ALA A 4 22.39 -10.35 1.40
CA ALA A 4 21.00 -10.80 1.42
C ALA A 4 20.92 -12.22 0.86
N MET A 5 21.58 -13.15 1.55
CA MET A 5 21.29 -14.57 1.47
C MET A 5 20.07 -14.84 2.36
N LEU A 6 18.85 -14.77 1.81
CA LEU A 6 17.64 -15.20 2.52
C LEU A 6 16.68 -15.96 1.60
N GLY A 7 16.70 -17.29 1.76
CA GLY A 7 15.54 -18.13 1.52
C GLY A 7 15.77 -19.23 0.51
N GLN A 8 15.84 -20.46 1.01
CA GLN A 8 15.69 -21.71 0.26
C GLN A 8 14.63 -21.56 -0.85
N GLY A 9 15.02 -21.92 -2.07
CA GLY A 9 14.38 -21.54 -3.33
C GLY A 9 12.88 -21.84 -3.37
N CYS A 10 12.07 -20.84 -3.04
CA CYS A 10 10.68 -20.83 -3.43
C CYS A 10 10.62 -20.29 -4.86
N CYS A 11 9.97 -21.02 -5.76
CA CYS A 11 9.59 -20.49 -7.06
C CYS A 11 8.67 -19.28 -6.83
N ARG A 12 9.04 -18.15 -7.43
CA ARG A 12 8.39 -16.85 -7.30
C ARG A 12 7.94 -16.39 -8.68
N ALA A 13 6.65 -16.14 -8.85
CA ALA A 13 6.09 -15.58 -10.07
C ALA A 13 5.69 -14.13 -9.80
N VAL A 14 6.34 -13.18 -10.47
CA VAL A 14 5.97 -11.76 -10.37
C VAL A 14 4.60 -11.57 -11.02
N LEU A 15 3.65 -11.03 -10.25
CA LEU A 15 2.31 -10.70 -10.71
C LEU A 15 2.19 -9.24 -11.15
N ALA A 16 2.87 -8.33 -10.43
CA ALA A 16 2.91 -6.91 -10.73
C ALA A 16 4.22 -6.29 -10.23
N GLN A 17 4.70 -5.28 -10.92
CA GLN A 17 5.92 -4.57 -10.55
C GLN A 17 5.82 -3.09 -10.91
N SER A 18 6.36 -2.25 -10.04
CA SER A 18 6.54 -0.81 -10.24
C SER A 18 7.94 -0.41 -9.76
N PRO A 19 8.37 0.85 -9.96
CA PRO A 19 9.68 1.30 -9.49
C PRO A 19 9.90 1.18 -7.97
N CYS A 20 8.83 1.14 -7.17
CA CYS A 20 8.90 1.12 -5.71
C CYS A 20 8.34 -0.16 -5.07
N ALA A 21 7.66 -1.02 -5.85
CA ALA A 21 6.98 -2.18 -5.32
C ALA A 21 6.98 -3.38 -6.26
N GLU A 22 6.91 -4.57 -5.69
CA GLU A 22 6.74 -5.84 -6.41
C GLU A 22 5.71 -6.71 -5.70
N VAL A 23 4.83 -7.34 -6.46
CA VAL A 23 3.87 -8.34 -5.97
C VAL A 23 4.22 -9.67 -6.59
N THR A 24 4.48 -10.68 -5.76
CA THR A 24 4.96 -11.98 -6.20
C THR A 24 4.08 -13.09 -5.63
N ARG A 25 3.65 -14.03 -6.46
CA ARG A 25 3.05 -15.29 -6.00
C ARG A 25 4.17 -16.28 -5.68
N CYS A 26 4.19 -16.76 -4.45
CA CYS A 26 5.22 -17.68 -3.99
C CYS A 26 4.66 -19.10 -3.92
N SER A 27 5.47 -20.09 -4.30
CA SER A 27 5.15 -21.52 -4.15
C SER A 27 4.91 -21.95 -2.70
N CYS A 28 5.26 -21.13 -1.70
CA CYS A 28 4.90 -21.33 -0.30
C CYS A 28 3.41 -21.06 0.01
N GLY A 29 2.59 -20.77 -1.00
CA GLY A 29 1.15 -20.54 -0.85
C GLY A 29 0.77 -19.11 -0.46
N HIS A 30 1.72 -18.18 -0.38
CA HIS A 30 1.48 -16.80 0.02
C HIS A 30 1.83 -15.81 -1.09
N ILE A 31 1.23 -14.62 -1.02
CA ILE A 31 1.62 -13.47 -1.80
C ILE A 31 2.68 -12.69 -1.03
N HIS A 32 3.75 -12.30 -1.72
CA HIS A 32 4.76 -11.41 -1.19
C HIS A 32 4.56 -10.04 -1.82
N LEU A 33 4.35 -9.01 -1.01
CA LEU A 33 4.31 -7.61 -1.44
C LEU A 33 5.57 -6.92 -0.89
N ALA A 34 6.52 -6.61 -1.76
CA ALA A 34 7.69 -5.81 -1.42
C ALA A 34 7.43 -4.34 -1.75
N VAL A 35 7.73 -3.44 -0.81
CA VAL A 35 7.68 -1.98 -0.98
C VAL A 35 8.94 -1.40 -0.35
N GLY A 36 9.90 -0.99 -1.19
CA GLY A 36 11.23 -0.58 -0.74
C GLY A 36 11.90 -1.65 0.15
N PRO A 37 12.31 -1.31 1.39
CA PRO A 37 12.96 -2.27 2.29
C PRO A 37 11.99 -3.20 3.03
N VAL A 38 10.67 -3.00 2.89
CA VAL A 38 9.65 -3.77 3.61
C VAL A 38 9.08 -4.84 2.69
N THR A 39 8.95 -6.07 3.19
CA THR A 39 8.23 -7.14 2.50
C THR A 39 7.15 -7.71 3.40
N LEU A 40 5.91 -7.68 2.93
CA LEU A 40 4.76 -8.29 3.60
C LEU A 40 4.48 -9.66 2.99
N ARG A 41 4.17 -10.63 3.85
CA ARG A 41 3.66 -11.94 3.44
C ARG A 41 2.17 -11.98 3.74
N LEU A 42 1.37 -12.16 2.71
CA LEU A 42 -0.07 -12.00 2.74
C LEU A 42 -0.77 -13.24 2.18
N GLU A 43 -1.99 -13.47 2.64
CA GLU A 43 -2.96 -14.32 1.94
C GLU A 43 -3.58 -13.55 0.77
N GLU A 44 -4.14 -14.27 -0.20
CA GLU A 44 -4.73 -13.65 -1.40
C GLU A 44 -5.91 -12.72 -1.06
N ASP A 45 -6.77 -13.14 -0.12
CA ASP A 45 -7.92 -12.33 0.31
C ASP A 45 -7.48 -11.05 1.04
N VAL A 46 -6.39 -11.13 1.81
CA VAL A 46 -5.80 -9.97 2.48
C VAL A 46 -5.22 -8.99 1.46
N LEU A 47 -4.55 -9.46 0.40
CA LEU A 47 -4.08 -8.61 -0.69
C LEU A 47 -5.26 -7.89 -1.37
N ARG A 48 -6.37 -8.61 -1.62
CA ARG A 48 -7.56 -8.04 -2.26
C ARG A 48 -8.17 -6.95 -1.40
N ALA A 49 -8.35 -7.21 -0.10
CA ALA A 49 -8.85 -6.21 0.85
C ALA A 49 -7.93 -4.98 0.92
N LEU A 50 -6.61 -5.18 1.00
CA LEU A 50 -5.63 -4.08 0.97
C LEU A 50 -5.77 -3.24 -0.32
N GLY A 51 -5.94 -3.89 -1.47
CA GLY A 51 -6.15 -3.20 -2.75
C GLY A 51 -7.40 -2.29 -2.74
N HIS A 52 -8.51 -2.76 -2.16
CA HIS A 52 -9.71 -1.94 -1.98
C HIS A 52 -9.45 -0.72 -1.10
N THR A 53 -8.80 -0.91 0.06
CA THR A 53 -8.47 0.20 0.97
C THR A 53 -7.55 1.23 0.32
N LEU A 54 -6.54 0.79 -0.43
CA LEU A 54 -5.63 1.70 -1.14
C LEU A 54 -6.36 2.48 -2.24
N LEU A 55 -7.25 1.83 -2.99
CA LEU A 55 -8.05 2.51 -4.01
C LEU A 55 -8.98 3.56 -3.40
N GLU A 56 -9.67 3.23 -2.30
CA GLU A 56 -10.49 4.19 -1.55
C GLU A 56 -9.67 5.40 -1.08
N ALA A 57 -8.46 5.17 -0.56
CA ALA A 57 -7.57 6.25 -0.15
C ALA A 57 -7.16 7.15 -1.32
N ILE A 58 -6.84 6.58 -2.49
CA ILE A 58 -6.52 7.35 -3.70
C ILE A 58 -7.71 8.21 -4.12
N GLN A 59 -8.93 7.66 -4.13
CA GLN A 59 -10.14 8.41 -4.46
C GLN A 59 -10.37 9.59 -3.51
N GLN A 60 -10.10 9.42 -2.21
CA GLN A 60 -10.21 10.50 -1.23
C GLN A 60 -9.16 11.60 -1.43
N LEU A 61 -7.96 11.24 -1.89
CA LEU A 61 -6.90 12.21 -2.21
C LEU A 61 -7.21 13.00 -3.50
N GLU A 62 -7.88 12.37 -4.46
CA GLU A 62 -8.31 13.00 -5.71
C GLU A 62 -9.58 13.84 -5.54
N ALA A 63 -10.38 13.57 -4.50
CA ALA A 63 -11.55 14.37 -4.18
C ALA A 63 -11.10 15.82 -3.88
N PRO A 64 -11.68 16.83 -4.54
CA PRO A 64 -11.37 18.21 -4.22
C PRO A 64 -11.75 18.45 -2.76
N ALA A 65 -10.78 18.90 -1.96
CA ALA A 65 -11.02 19.24 -0.56
C ALA A 65 -12.24 20.18 -0.50
N PRO A 66 -13.26 19.88 0.30
CA PRO A 66 -14.31 20.85 0.54
C PRO A 66 -13.61 22.08 1.10
N HIS A 67 -13.76 23.22 0.42
CA HIS A 67 -13.20 24.49 0.86
C HIS A 67 -13.69 24.79 2.28
N ALA A 68 -12.90 24.43 3.29
CA ALA A 68 -13.02 24.96 4.63
C ALA A 68 -12.43 26.38 4.60
N HIS A 69 -13.14 27.29 3.95
CA HIS A 69 -12.89 28.72 4.01
C HIS A 69 -14.16 29.40 4.51
N GLY A 70 -14.10 29.86 5.76
CA GLY A 70 -14.99 30.90 6.28
C GLY A 70 -16.23 30.43 7.02
N ALA A 71 -16.09 30.01 8.27
CA ALA A 71 -17.11 30.22 9.31
C ALA A 71 -16.53 29.88 10.70
N SER A 72 -15.74 30.78 11.27
CA SER A 72 -15.74 30.93 12.71
C SER A 72 -15.70 32.41 13.01
N ASP A 73 -16.91 32.94 13.18
CA ASP A 73 -17.28 34.27 13.62
C ASP A 73 -16.30 34.92 14.59
N ASP A 74 -15.95 36.15 14.24
CA ASP A 74 -15.64 37.26 15.13
C ASP A 74 -16.74 37.50 16.19
N ARG A 75 -16.93 36.56 17.13
CA ARG A 75 -17.82 36.74 18.30
C ARG A 75 -17.04 36.66 19.61
N TRP A 76 -16.05 37.53 19.78
CA TRP A 76 -15.42 37.78 21.09
C TRP A 76 -15.33 39.27 21.48
N LYS A 77 -15.86 40.21 20.68
CA LYS A 77 -15.90 41.64 21.06
C LYS A 77 -17.17 42.32 20.60
N GLN A 78 -18.26 42.15 21.36
CA GLN A 78 -19.24 43.19 21.73
C GLN A 78 -20.40 42.62 22.55
#